data_AF-A0A5J4WL71-F1
#
_entry.id   AF-A0A5J4WL71-F1
#
_cell.length_a   1.000
_cell.length_b   1.000
_cell.length_c   1.000
_cell.angle_alpha   90.00
_cell.angle_beta   90.00
_cell.angle_gamma   90.00
#
_symmetry.space_group_name_H-M   'P 1'
#
loop_
_entity.id
_entity.type
_entity.pdbx_description
1 polymer ?
#
loop_
_entity_poly.entity_id
_entity_poly.type
_entity_poly.pdbx_seq_one_letter_code
_entity_poly.pdbx_strand_id
1 'polypeptide(L)'
;MEAIFLGLFRYVQIFKELQIKAIFIISDNSAAVQDLAKQRAGQKLAAEVKKIIKLYQQLKIQTQTQYIPGISNKITDALSRLSTFGENSVKKVIFIALCQA
;
A
#
# COMPACT_ATOMS: atom_id res chain seq x y z
N MET A 1 3.01 3.04 -8.62
CA MET A 1 1.55 3.17 -8.52
C MET A 1 0.85 1.82 -8.55
N GLU A 2 1.00 1.05 -9.62
CA GLU A 2 0.35 -0.28 -9.75
C GLU A 2 0.69 -1.23 -8.59
N ALA A 3 1.97 -1.35 -8.23
CA ALA A 3 2.39 -2.17 -7.09
C ALA A 3 1.74 -1.75 -5.76
N ILE A 4 1.57 -0.43 -5.54
CA ILE A 4 0.90 0.11 -4.34
C ILE A 4 -0.59 -0.27 -4.37
N PHE A 5 -1.26 -0.07 -5.51
CA PHE A 5 -2.67 -0.44 -5.67
C PHE A 5 -2.89 -1.94 -5.45
N LEU A 6 -2.08 -2.80 -6.08
CA LEU A 6 -2.20 -4.26 -5.95
C LEU A 6 -1.90 -4.73 -4.53
N GLY A 7 -0.88 -4.16 -3.87
CA GLY A 7 -0.59 -4.46 -2.47
C GLY A 7 -1.78 -4.15 -1.58
N LEU A 8 -2.34 -2.95 -1.69
CA LEU A 8 -3.53 -2.56 -0.92
C LEU A 8 -4.75 -3.42 -1.23
N PHE A 9 -5.01 -3.66 -2.52
CA PHE A 9 -6.18 -4.41 -2.97
C PHE A 9 -6.18 -5.85 -2.44
N ARG A 10 -5.01 -6.51 -2.44
CA ARG A 10 -4.86 -7.89 -1.92
C ARG A 10 -5.15 -7.99 -0.42
N TYR A 11 -4.89 -6.93 0.34
CA TYR A 11 -5.05 -6.93 1.79
C TYR A 11 -6.30 -6.18 2.28
N VAL A 12 -7.22 -5.81 1.38
CA VAL A 12 -8.49 -5.14 1.72
C VAL A 12 -9.25 -5.84 2.85
N GLN A 13 -9.36 -7.17 2.77
CA GLN A 13 -10.09 -7.94 3.77
C GLN A 13 -9.41 -7.88 5.14
N ILE A 14 -8.08 -7.92 5.16
CA ILE A 14 -7.28 -7.79 6.39
C ILE A 14 -7.46 -6.41 7.00
N PHE A 15 -7.45 -5.34 6.21
CA PHE A 15 -7.68 -3.99 6.72
C PHE A 15 -9.02 -3.85 7.41
N LYS A 16 -10.08 -4.47 6.87
CA LYS A 16 -11.41 -4.48 7.49
C LYS A 16 -11.43 -5.28 8.79
N GLU A 17 -10.89 -6.49 8.77
CA GLU A 17 -10.88 -7.39 9.94
C GLU A 17 -10.07 -6.82 11.10
N LEU A 18 -8.90 -6.23 10.81
CA LEU A 18 -8.04 -5.59 11.80
C LEU A 18 -8.47 -4.15 12.13
N GLN A 19 -9.52 -3.64 11.49
CA GLN A 19 -10.02 -2.28 11.66
C GLN A 19 -8.92 -1.21 11.53
N ILE A 20 -8.01 -1.40 10.57
CA ILE A 20 -6.92 -0.46 10.31
C ILE A 20 -7.53 0.89 9.94
N LYS A 21 -7.15 1.95 10.68
CA LYS A 21 -7.65 3.31 10.46
C LYS A 21 -6.66 4.22 9.73
N ALA A 22 -5.39 3.85 9.73
CA ALA A 22 -4.35 4.61 9.06
C ALA A 22 -3.27 3.69 8.49
N ILE A 23 -2.66 4.12 7.38
CA ILE A 23 -1.48 3.48 6.80
C ILE A 23 -0.40 4.51 6.49
N PHE A 24 0.85 4.10 6.66
CA PHE A 24 2.03 4.88 6.33
C PHE A 24 2.75 4.23 5.14
N ILE A 25 2.88 4.95 4.03
CA ILE A 25 3.48 4.44 2.80
C ILE A 25 4.85 5.09 2.63
N ILE A 26 5.88 4.25 2.65
CA ILE A 26 7.26 4.66 2.43
C ILE A 26 7.69 4.20 1.05
N SER A 27 8.30 5.07 0.25
CA SER A 27 8.81 4.72 -1.07
C SER A 27 10.05 5.53 -1.44
N ASP A 28 10.94 4.90 -2.20
CA ASP A 28 12.08 5.51 -2.88
C ASP A 28 11.69 6.22 -4.19
N ASN A 29 10.40 6.21 -4.56
CA ASN A 29 9.89 6.94 -5.71
C ASN A 29 9.22 8.24 -5.26
N SER A 30 9.98 9.34 -5.35
CA SER A 30 9.53 10.67 -4.94
C SER A 30 8.28 11.13 -5.70
N ALA A 31 8.16 10.81 -6.99
CA ALA A 31 6.99 11.14 -7.79
C ALA A 31 5.75 10.40 -7.27
N ALA A 32 5.86 9.11 -6.97
CA ALA A 32 4.76 8.33 -6.42
C ALA A 32 4.30 8.86 -5.04
N VAL A 33 5.24 9.24 -4.18
CA VAL A 33 4.95 9.84 -2.88
C VAL A 33 4.21 11.17 -3.03
N GLN A 34 4.69 12.05 -3.91
CA GLN A 34 4.06 13.34 -4.16
C GLN A 34 2.67 13.20 -4.77
N ASP A 35 2.51 12.31 -5.75
CA ASP A 35 1.24 12.09 -6.43
C ASP A 35 0.15 11.57 -5.47
N LEU A 36 0.53 10.68 -4.54
CA LEU A 36 -0.36 10.19 -3.50
C LEU A 36 -0.65 11.25 -2.43
N ALA A 37 0.37 12.00 -1.99
CA ALA A 37 0.21 13.08 -1.00
C ALA A 37 -0.72 14.18 -1.51
N LYS A 38 -0.56 14.58 -2.78
CA LYS A 38 -1.39 15.58 -3.44
C LYS A 38 -2.73 15.02 -3.94
N GLN A 39 -2.92 13.70 -3.85
CA GLN A 39 -4.05 13.00 -4.41
C GLN A 39 -4.29 13.31 -5.90
N ARG A 40 -3.20 13.57 -6.63
CA ARG A 40 -3.21 14.03 -8.01
C ARG A 40 -1.91 13.63 -8.68
N ALA A 41 -2.01 13.09 -9.89
CA ALA A 41 -0.87 12.82 -10.77
C ALA A 41 -1.08 13.45 -12.15
N GLY A 42 -0.03 13.44 -12.97
CA GLY A 42 -0.11 13.77 -14.39
C GLY A 42 -1.02 12.81 -15.17
N GLN A 43 -1.43 13.21 -16.39
CA GLN A 43 -2.45 12.50 -17.19
C GLN A 43 -2.25 10.97 -17.26
N LYS A 44 -1.01 10.51 -17.40
CA LYS A 44 -0.67 9.09 -17.53
C LYS A 44 -0.97 8.26 -16.27
N LEU A 45 -0.90 8.85 -15.08
CA LEU A 45 -1.04 8.15 -13.79
C LEU A 45 -2.28 8.59 -13.00
N ALA A 46 -3.04 9.54 -13.54
CA ALA A 46 -4.20 10.11 -12.87
C ALA A 46 -5.30 9.06 -12.62
N ALA A 47 -5.44 8.07 -13.50
CA ALA A 47 -6.42 7.00 -13.34
C ALA A 47 -6.06 6.07 -12.16
N GLU A 48 -4.78 5.71 -12.05
CA GLU A 48 -4.24 4.84 -11.00
C GLU A 48 -4.35 5.52 -9.63
N VAL A 49 -3.97 6.80 -9.55
CA VAL A 49 -4.09 7.58 -8.30
C VAL A 49 -5.54 7.67 -7.86
N LYS A 50 -6.47 7.94 -8.78
CA LYS A 50 -7.91 7.95 -8.47
C LYS A 50 -8.41 6.61 -7.93
N LYS A 51 -7.96 5.48 -8.51
CA LYS A 51 -8.31 4.14 -8.01
C LYS A 51 -7.83 3.93 -6.57
N ILE A 52 -6.59 4.33 -6.28
CA ILE A 52 -5.99 4.22 -4.95
C ILE A 52 -6.75 5.08 -3.93
N ILE A 53 -7.03 6.35 -4.26
CA ILE A 53 -7.79 7.26 -3.37
C ILE A 53 -9.20 6.71 -3.10
N LYS A 54 -9.89 6.22 -4.14
CA LYS A 54 -11.21 5.62 -4.00
C LYS A 54 -11.18 4.43 -3.04
N LEU A 55 -10.13 3.61 -3.10
CA LEU A 55 -9.96 2.48 -2.19
C LEU A 55 -9.81 2.96 -0.73
N TYR A 56 -8.99 3.98 -0.47
CA TYR A 56 -8.85 4.55 0.88
C TYR A 56 -10.16 5.09 1.42
N GLN A 57 -10.93 5.80 0.59
CA GLN A 57 -12.24 6.34 0.97
C GLN A 57 -13.24 5.24 1.31
N GLN A 58 -13.29 4.18 0.50
CA GLN A 58 -14.16 3.02 0.75
C GLN A 58 -13.82 2.30 2.05
N LEU A 59 -12.53 2.22 2.37
CA LEU A 59 -12.05 1.58 3.60
C LEU A 59 -12.05 2.52 4.81
N LYS A 60 -12.30 3.82 4.61
CA LYS A 60 -12.19 4.87 5.64
C LYS A 60 -10.81 4.90 6.31
N ILE A 61 -9.76 4.68 5.52
CA ILE A 61 -8.37 4.66 5.98
C ILE A 61 -7.72 6.01 5.70
N GLN A 62 -7.05 6.58 6.70
CA GLN A 62 -6.17 7.72 6.53
C GLN A 62 -4.81 7.30 5.98
N THR A 63 -4.22 8.11 5.12
CA THR A 63 -2.95 7.76 4.49
C THR A 63 -1.94 8.87 4.65
N GLN A 64 -0.73 8.48 5.04
CA GLN A 64 0.44 9.33 5.06
C GLN A 64 1.51 8.70 4.15
N THR A 65 2.30 9.54 3.49
CA THR A 65 3.36 9.09 2.59
C THR A 65 4.68 9.75 2.95
N GLN A 66 5.78 9.01 2.81
CA GLN A 66 7.13 9.53 3.02
C GLN A 66 8.06 9.05 1.91
N TYR A 67 8.82 10.00 1.37
CA TYR A 67 9.90 9.72 0.44
C TYR A 67 11.18 9.45 1.23
N ILE A 68 11.78 8.28 1.00
CA ILE A 68 13.11 7.96 1.55
C ILE A 68 13.99 7.46 0.41
N PRO A 69 15.00 8.23 -0.02
CA PRO A 69 15.89 7.83 -1.11
C PRO A 69 16.65 6.55 -0.77
N GLY A 70 16.66 5.59 -1.69
CA GLY A 70 17.43 4.34 -1.54
C GLY A 70 16.91 3.42 -0.44
N ILE A 71 15.72 3.66 0.12
CA ILE A 71 15.13 2.72 1.05
C ILE A 71 14.90 1.41 0.33
N SER A 72 15.58 0.36 0.80
CA SER A 72 15.38 -0.97 0.26
C SER A 72 13.92 -1.33 0.51
N ASN A 73 13.20 -1.62 -0.56
CA ASN A 73 11.80 -2.01 -0.56
C ASN A 73 11.60 -3.38 0.12
N LYS A 74 12.39 -3.76 1.14
CA LYS A 74 12.40 -5.10 1.76
C LYS A 74 11.02 -5.54 2.20
N ILE A 75 10.20 -4.61 2.69
CA ILE A 75 8.80 -4.88 3.03
C ILE A 75 7.98 -5.13 1.76
N THR A 76 8.10 -4.30 0.73
CA THR A 76 7.43 -4.48 -0.57
C THR A 76 7.89 -5.76 -1.30
N ASP A 77 9.17 -6.10 -1.25
CA ASP A 77 9.75 -7.34 -1.78
C ASP A 77 9.28 -8.55 -0.98
N ALA A 78 9.23 -8.45 0.36
CA ALA A 78 8.67 -9.49 1.20
C ALA A 78 7.18 -9.69 0.91
N LEU A 79 6.40 -8.60 0.79
CA LEU A 79 4.98 -8.63 0.43
C LEU A 79 4.76 -9.16 -0.99
N SER A 80 5.63 -8.84 -1.94
CA SER A 80 5.60 -9.35 -3.31
C SER A 80 5.90 -10.86 -3.35
N ARG A 81 6.92 -11.32 -2.59
CA ARG A 81 7.25 -12.74 -2.41
C ARG A 81 6.14 -13.51 -1.69
N LEU A 82 5.53 -12.93 -0.67
CA LEU A 82 4.34 -13.46 0.01
C LEU A 82 3.15 -13.56 -0.95
N SER A 83 3.04 -12.61 -1.87
CA SER A 83 2.03 -12.60 -2.90
C SER A 83 2.12 -13.82 -3.82
N THR A 84 3.34 -14.35 -4.02
CA THR A 84 3.65 -15.56 -4.81
C THR A 84 3.51 -16.86 -4.02
N PHE A 85 3.49 -16.81 -2.68
CA PHE A 85 3.41 -17.99 -1.82
C PHE A 85 2.04 -18.13 -1.11
N GLY A 86 1.39 -19.29 -1.28
CA GLY A 86 0.47 -19.88 -0.28
C GLY A 86 -0.91 -19.23 -0.03
N GLU A 87 -1.67 -19.92 0.82
CA GLU A 87 -3.05 -19.63 1.23
C GLU A 87 -3.20 -18.29 1.98
N ASN A 88 -4.40 -17.70 1.92
CA ASN A 88 -4.72 -16.38 2.51
C ASN A 88 -4.47 -16.27 4.02
N SER A 89 -4.52 -17.39 4.77
CA SER A 89 -4.27 -17.44 6.22
C SER A 89 -2.82 -17.10 6.57
N VAL A 90 -1.85 -17.67 5.85
CA VAL A 90 -0.41 -17.42 6.05
C VAL A 90 -0.04 -15.99 5.69
N LYS A 91 -0.63 -15.46 4.61
CA LYS A 91 -0.49 -14.04 4.21
C LYS A 91 -0.95 -13.09 5.31
N LYS A 92 -2.01 -13.45 6.04
CA LYS A 92 -2.54 -12.64 7.14
C LYS A 92 -1.63 -12.61 8.36
N VAL A 93 -1.14 -13.76 8.81
CA VAL A 93 -0.24 -13.84 9.97
C VAL A 93 1.05 -13.05 9.73
N ILE A 94 1.62 -13.17 8.53
CA ILE A 94 2.87 -12.49 8.20
C ILE A 94 2.65 -10.99 7.97
N PHE A 95 1.51 -10.59 7.39
CA PHE A 95 1.13 -9.18 7.30
C PHE A 95 1.00 -8.54 8.70
N ILE A 96 0.34 -9.23 9.65
CA ILE A 96 0.23 -8.77 11.04
C ILE A 96 1.61 -8.63 11.67
N ALA A 97 2.48 -9.64 11.52
CA ALA A 97 3.83 -9.61 12.08
C ALA A 97 4.67 -8.45 11.50
N LEU A 98 4.53 -8.16 10.20
CA LEU A 98 5.20 -7.03 9.55
C LEU A 98 4.64 -5.67 9.96
N CYS A 99 3.37 -5.58 10.36
CA CYS A 99 2.77 -4.36 10.89
C CYS A 99 3.06 -4.11 12.38
N GLN A 100 3.54 -5.13 13.11
CA GLN A 100 3.86 -5.06 14.54
C GLN A 100 5.36 -4.91 14.83
N ALA A 101 6.22 -5.04 13.81
CA ALA A 101 7.66 -4.85 13.88
C ALA A 101 8.05 -3.39 13.61
#